data_AF-I4N9M1-F1
#
_entry.id   AF-I4N9M1-F1
#
_cell.length_a   1.000
_cell.length_b   1.000
_cell.length_c   1.000
_cell.angle_alpha   90.00
_cell.angle_beta   90.00
_cell.angle_gamma   90.00
#
_symmetry.space_group_name_H-M   'P 1'
#
loop_
_entity.id
_entity.type
_entity.pdbx_description
1 polymer ?
#
loop_
_entity_poly.entity_id
_entity_poly.type
_entity_poly.pdbx_seq_one_letter_code
_entity_poly.pdbx_strand_id
1 'polypeptide(L)' 'MNDVSLCPACGASNTCSLADPRTATQPCWCYGVNIDASVLAALPAVLRNKACLCPRCAQVLDQLPPDEFACASTDS' A
#
# COMPACT_ATOMS: atom_id res chain seq x y z
N MET A 1 -10.72 15.83 4.07
CA MET A 1 -9.47 15.73 3.29
C MET A 1 -9.14 14.25 3.17
N ASN A 2 -8.92 13.70 1.97
CA ASN A 2 -8.41 12.32 1.86
C ASN A 2 -6.92 12.35 2.23
N ASP A 3 -6.54 11.56 3.23
CA ASP A 3 -5.13 11.35 3.55
C ASP A 3 -4.51 10.41 2.52
N VAL A 4 -3.47 10.88 1.84
CA VAL A 4 -2.77 10.13 0.78
C VAL A 4 -1.94 8.96 1.32
N SER A 5 -1.69 8.94 2.64
CA SER A 5 -0.97 7.85 3.34
C SER A 5 -1.90 6.74 3.83
N LEU A 6 -3.23 6.92 3.73
CA LEU A 6 -4.21 5.93 4.18
C LEU A 6 -4.85 5.18 3.01
N CYS A 7 -5.07 3.89 3.23
CA CYS A 7 -5.79 3.01 2.32
C CYS A 7 -7.26 3.44 2.26
N PRO A 8 -7.79 3.80 1.08
CA PRO A 8 -9.16 4.28 0.97
C PRO A 8 -10.20 3.19 1.24
N ALA A 9 -9.80 1.91 1.16
CA ALA A 9 -10.71 0.78 1.39
C ALA A 9 -10.89 0.43 2.88
N CYS A 10 -9.88 0.66 3.73
CA CYS A 10 -9.90 0.21 5.12
C CYS A 10 -9.44 1.24 6.16
N GLY A 11 -8.91 2.40 5.73
CA GLY A 11 -8.41 3.45 6.61
C GLY A 11 -7.06 3.17 7.29
N ALA A 12 -6.46 1.99 7.11
CA ALA A 12 -5.12 1.69 7.60
C ALA A 12 -4.02 2.36 6.72
N SER A 13 -2.77 2.41 7.19
CA SER A 13 -1.64 2.84 6.36
C SER A 13 -1.60 2.06 5.05
N ASN A 14 -1.36 2.77 3.94
CA ASN A 14 -1.17 2.15 2.62
C ASN A 14 0.27 1.72 2.33
N THR A 15 1.20 1.99 3.27
CA THR A 15 2.64 1.69 3.17
C THR A 15 3.28 2.19 1.88
N CYS A 16 2.71 3.23 1.25
CA CYS A 16 3.20 3.77 0.00
C CYS A 16 4.41 4.67 0.25
N SER A 17 5.57 4.32 -0.29
CA SER A 17 6.79 5.11 -0.12
C SER A 17 6.65 6.53 -0.68
N LEU A 18 5.85 6.70 -1.76
CA LEU A 18 5.59 8.00 -2.39
C LEU A 18 4.61 8.88 -1.60
N ALA A 19 3.85 8.32 -0.66
CA ALA A 19 2.91 9.08 0.16
C ALA A 19 3.58 9.79 1.35
N ASP A 20 4.82 9.40 1.69
CA ASP A 20 5.64 10.05 2.72
C ASP A 20 6.88 10.69 2.07
N PRO A 21 7.05 12.02 2.15
CA PRO A 21 8.20 12.73 1.60
C PRO A 21 9.56 12.17 2.07
N ARG A 22 9.61 11.55 3.25
CA ARG A 22 10.84 10.96 3.82
C ARG A 22 11.24 9.67 3.10
N THR A 23 10.29 8.97 2.50
CA THR A 23 10.51 7.69 1.80
C THR A 23 10.29 7.78 0.30
N ALA A 24 9.94 8.95 -0.23
CA ALA A 24 9.56 9.14 -1.64
C ALA A 24 10.66 8.78 -2.67
N THR A 25 11.91 8.62 -2.23
CA THR A 25 13.03 8.15 -3.06
C THR A 25 13.22 6.63 -3.05
N GLN A 26 12.52 5.91 -2.18
CA GLN A 26 12.59 4.47 -2.04
C GLN A 26 11.57 3.78 -2.94
N PRO A 27 11.87 2.56 -3.45
CA PRO A 27 10.88 1.75 -4.15
C PRO A 27 9.66 1.51 -3.25
N CYS A 28 8.48 1.46 -3.85
CA CYS A 28 7.25 1.09 -3.16
C CYS A 28 7.00 -0.41 -3.32
N TRP A 29 6.46 -1.07 -2.30
CA TRP A 29 6.05 -2.48 -2.35
C TRP A 29 5.20 -2.81 -3.59
N CYS A 30 4.37 -1.86 -4.02
CA CYS A 30 3.44 -2.08 -5.14
C CYS A 30 4.13 -2.27 -6.48
N TYR A 31 5.42 -1.93 -6.61
CA TYR A 31 6.20 -2.15 -7.82
C TYR A 31 6.61 -3.62 -7.99
N GLY A 32 6.64 -4.40 -6.91
CA GLY A 32 7.09 -5.80 -6.91
C GLY A 32 5.97 -6.83 -7.02
N VAL A 33 4.71 -6.40 -7.13
CA VAL A 33 3.54 -7.29 -7.10
C VAL A 33 2.62 -7.04 -8.30
N ASN A 34 1.76 -8.00 -8.59
CA ASN A 34 0.67 -7.85 -9.54
C ASN A 34 -0.65 -7.59 -8.79
N ILE A 35 -1.21 -6.39 -8.94
CA ILE A 35 -2.52 -6.02 -8.39
C ILE A 35 -3.57 -6.26 -9.47
N ASP A 36 -4.50 -7.18 -9.21
CA ASP A 36 -5.57 -7.48 -10.15
C ASP A 36 -6.46 -6.23 -10.40
N ALA A 37 -6.73 -5.94 -11.68
CA ALA A 37 -7.52 -4.77 -12.06
C ALA A 37 -8.94 -4.79 -11.47
N SER A 38 -9.50 -5.97 -11.21
CA SER A 38 -10.81 -6.13 -10.56
C SER A 38 -10.80 -5.61 -9.12
N VAL A 39 -9.68 -5.71 -8.39
CA VAL A 39 -9.54 -5.16 -7.03
C VAL A 39 -9.65 -3.63 -7.07
N LEU A 40 -9.02 -2.99 -8.05
CA LEU A 40 -9.13 -1.55 -8.27
C LEU A 40 -10.53 -1.15 -8.74
N ALA A 41 -11.15 -1.98 -9.59
CA ALA A 41 -12.50 -1.78 -10.09
C ALA A 41 -13.59 -2.03 -9.03
N ALA A 42 -13.29 -2.73 -7.94
CA ALA A 42 -14.20 -2.90 -6.81
C ALA A 42 -14.31 -1.64 -5.94
N LEU A 43 -13.35 -0.71 -6.04
CA LEU A 43 -13.39 0.53 -5.27
C LEU A 43 -14.53 1.44 -5.73
N PRO A 44 -15.24 2.12 -4.80
CA PRO A 44 -16.12 3.23 -5.13
C PRO A 44 -15.41 4.24 -6.02
N ALA A 45 -16.08 4.72 -7.08
CA ALA A 45 -15.47 5.59 -8.08
C ALA A 45 -14.83 6.85 -7.46
N VAL A 46 -15.42 7.39 -6.38
CA VAL A 46 -14.92 8.56 -5.65
C VAL A 46 -13.57 8.31 -4.96
N LEU A 47 -13.23 7.06 -4.69
CA LEU A 47 -12.00 6.65 -4.00
C LEU A 47 -10.87 6.23 -4.96
N ARG A 48 -11.19 5.99 -6.24
CA ARG A 48 -10.18 5.59 -7.23
C ARG A 48 -9.24 6.75 -7.56
N ASN A 49 -7.96 6.43 -7.81
CA ASN A 49 -6.91 7.39 -8.16
C ASN A 49 -6.69 8.51 -7.12
N LYS A 50 -7.05 8.27 -5.84
CA LYS A 50 -6.86 9.25 -4.74
C LYS A 50 -5.74 8.88 -3.79
N ALA A 51 -5.60 7.61 -3.47
CA ALA A 51 -4.56 7.06 -2.60
C ALA A 51 -4.31 5.59 -2.96
N CYS A 52 -3.16 5.05 -2.57
CA CYS A 52 -2.82 3.65 -2.77
C CYS A 52 -3.65 2.74 -1.83
N LEU A 53 -3.94 1.52 -2.27
CA LEU A 53 -4.41 0.45 -1.38
C LEU A 53 -3.28 0.03 -0.44
N CYS A 54 -3.58 -0.60 0.70
CA CYS A 54 -2.58 -1.35 1.46
C CYS A 54 -2.43 -2.77 0.88
N PRO A 55 -1.33 -3.50 1.15
CA PRO A 55 -1.11 -4.85 0.65
C PRO A 55 -2.27 -5.84 0.88
N ARG A 56 -2.93 -5.74 2.04
CA ARG A 56 -4.09 -6.56 2.37
C ARG A 56 -5.27 -6.26 1.44
N CYS A 57 -5.59 -4.99 1.23
CA CYS A 57 -6.70 -4.59 0.36
C CYS A 57 -6.37 -4.77 -1.12
N ALA A 58 -5.09 -4.73 -1.49
CA ALA A 58 -4.60 -5.08 -2.81
C ALA A 58 -4.57 -6.60 -3.07
N GLN A 59 -4.76 -7.43 -2.05
CA GLN A 59 -4.78 -8.90 -2.12
C GLN A 59 -3.45 -9.51 -2.62
N VAL A 60 -2.33 -8.94 -2.17
CA VAL A 60 -0.98 -9.35 -2.61
C VAL A 60 -0.08 -9.86 -1.48
N LEU A 61 -0.63 -10.16 -0.30
CA LEU A 61 0.18 -10.57 0.86
C LEU A 61 1.06 -11.79 0.56
N ASP A 62 0.55 -12.73 -0.23
CA ASP A 62 1.30 -13.94 -0.63
C ASP A 62 2.40 -13.67 -1.69
N GLN A 63 2.41 -12.47 -2.28
CA GLN A 63 3.43 -12.04 -3.24
C GLN A 63 4.54 -11.21 -2.59
N LEU A 64 4.32 -10.72 -1.36
CA LEU A 64 5.31 -9.90 -0.67
C LEU A 64 6.39 -10.75 -0.02
N PRO A 65 7.66 -10.27 -0.02
CA PRO A 65 8.70 -10.95 0.71
C PRO A 65 8.40 -10.92 2.23
N PRO A 66 8.69 -12.00 2.97
CA PRO A 66 8.43 -12.08 4.40
C PRO A 66 9.15 -10.98 5.20
N ASP A 67 10.28 -10.47 4.67
CA ASP A 67 11.12 -9.49 5.34
C ASP A 67 10.60 -8.03 5.27
N GLU A 68 9.60 -7.73 4.43
CA GLU A 68 9.01 -6.38 4.40
C GLU A 68 8.12 -6.06 5.62
N PHE A 69 7.73 -7.10 6.36
CA PHE A 69 7.07 -6.98 7.67
C PHE A 69 8.06 -7.05 8.85
N ALA A 70 9.35 -7.30 8.60
CA ALA A 70 10.34 -7.58 9.63
C ALA A 70 11.08 -6.35 10.18
N CYS A 71 10.90 -5.15 9.61
CA CYS A 71 11.41 -3.89 10.19
C CYS A 71 10.59 -3.44 11.42
N ALA A 72 10.29 -4.36 12.34
CA ALA A 72 9.82 -4.05 13.69
C ALA A 72 10.28 -5.09 14.73
N SER A 73 11.22 -5.98 14.38
CA SER A 73 11.74 -6.99 15.31
C SER A 73 13.26 -6.93 15.39
N THR A 74 13.77 -6.29 16.46
CA THR A 74 15.12 -6.42 17.08
C THR A 74 16.32 -5.91 16.25
N ASP A 75 17.22 -5.04 16.72
CA ASP A 75 17.99 -5.02 17.97
C ASP A 75 18.58 -3.58 18.21
N SER A 76 18.50 -3.02 19.42
CA SER A 76 19.52 -2.97 20.51
C SER A 76 20.60 -1.90 20.37
#